data_AF-A0A0A1SXZ8-F1
#
_entry.id   AF-A0A0A1SXZ8-F1
#
_cell.length_a   1.000
_cell.length_b   1.000
_cell.length_c   1.000
_cell.angle_alpha   90.00
_cell.angle_beta   90.00
_cell.angle_gamma   90.00
#
_symmetry.space_group_name_H-M   'P 1'
#
loop_
_entity.id
_entity.type
_entity.pdbx_description
1 polymer ?
#
loop_
_entity_poly.entity_id
_entity_poly.type
_entity_poly.pdbx_seq_one_letter_code
_entity_poly.pdbx_strand_id
1 'polypeptide(L)'
;MAAQSLARLFDGTPESIDVLSNLVDKGQMLSGRSANALQKNKGDAEWVNDFIGAIFAFAVPQAWRASGRQAFVLDSGAACDKELPSNTFITPHTAKRSRACIDGKFYFLVMPPSEPSEKCVQRGGGCKKTGCLPDVCHANQFVTPPGIDALTGKDADFGNVTVAMIVSGSLKTFKANGNKNGGGLLKVDDVGSVTDLFLRVFVRLCLERSPCG
;
A
#
# COMPACT_ATOMS: atom_id res chain seq x y z
N MET A 1 -26.45 -26.44 -35.55
CA MET A 1 -26.92 -25.08 -35.93
C MET A 1 -25.94 -23.95 -35.62
N ALA A 2 -24.97 -24.10 -34.69
CA ALA A 2 -23.99 -23.04 -34.38
C ALA A 2 -22.94 -22.73 -35.49
N ALA A 3 -22.63 -23.72 -36.34
CA ALA A 3 -21.60 -23.55 -37.38
C ALA A 3 -22.02 -22.61 -38.53
N GLN A 4 -23.32 -22.53 -38.86
CA GLN A 4 -23.81 -21.69 -39.95
C GLN A 4 -23.87 -20.20 -39.54
N SER A 5 -24.12 -19.92 -38.27
CA SER A 5 -24.10 -18.57 -37.71
C SER A 5 -22.68 -18.01 -37.61
N LEU A 6 -21.68 -18.85 -37.34
CA LEU A 6 -20.27 -18.43 -37.33
C LEU A 6 -19.75 -18.17 -38.75
N ALA A 7 -20.14 -19.00 -39.72
CA ALA A 7 -19.74 -18.82 -41.11
C ALA A 7 -20.26 -17.50 -41.70
N ARG A 8 -21.48 -17.08 -41.35
CA ARG A 8 -22.00 -15.77 -41.71
C ARG A 8 -21.24 -14.63 -41.02
N LEU A 9 -20.85 -14.79 -39.76
CA LEU A 9 -20.09 -13.75 -39.07
C LEU A 9 -18.75 -13.40 -39.77
N PHE A 10 -18.15 -14.35 -40.49
CA PHE A 10 -16.86 -14.21 -41.18
C PHE A 10 -16.96 -14.25 -42.71
N ASP A 11 -18.14 -14.05 -43.29
CA ASP A 11 -18.34 -14.10 -44.75
C ASP A 11 -17.90 -12.83 -45.49
N GLY A 12 -17.53 -11.78 -44.74
CA GLY A 12 -16.99 -10.53 -45.29
C GLY A 12 -18.03 -9.64 -45.96
N THR A 13 -19.33 -9.90 -45.80
CA THR A 13 -20.36 -8.96 -46.26
C THR A 13 -20.36 -7.68 -45.40
N PRO A 14 -20.85 -6.55 -45.91
CA PRO A 14 -20.95 -5.31 -45.14
C PRO A 14 -21.69 -5.47 -43.81
N GLU A 15 -22.74 -6.29 -43.79
CA GLU A 15 -23.52 -6.59 -42.58
C GLU A 15 -22.68 -7.38 -41.56
N SER A 16 -21.87 -8.33 -42.01
CA SER A 16 -20.98 -9.12 -41.16
C SER A 16 -19.82 -8.27 -40.62
N ILE A 17 -19.32 -7.34 -41.42
CA ILE A 17 -18.31 -6.35 -41.01
C ILE A 17 -18.89 -5.38 -39.97
N ASP A 18 -20.12 -4.91 -40.14
CA ASP A 18 -20.80 -4.06 -39.14
C ASP A 18 -21.04 -4.81 -37.82
N VAL A 19 -21.46 -6.08 -37.89
CA VAL A 19 -21.66 -6.91 -36.72
C VAL A 19 -20.33 -7.19 -36.00
N LEU A 20 -19.27 -7.58 -36.73
CA LEU A 20 -17.93 -7.77 -36.17
C LEU A 20 -17.37 -6.46 -35.58
N SER A 21 -17.54 -5.34 -36.28
CA SER A 21 -17.11 -4.03 -35.82
C SER A 21 -17.83 -3.65 -34.53
N ASN A 22 -19.14 -3.84 -34.43
CA ASN A 22 -19.90 -3.59 -33.20
C ASN A 22 -19.54 -4.53 -32.03
N LEU A 23 -19.16 -5.77 -32.33
CA LEU A 23 -18.70 -6.77 -31.35
C LEU A 23 -17.31 -6.43 -30.78
N VAL A 24 -16.41 -5.92 -31.62
CA VAL A 24 -15.08 -5.47 -31.19
C VAL A 24 -15.14 -4.06 -30.61
N ASP A 25 -16.04 -3.22 -31.10
CA ASP A 25 -16.20 -1.83 -30.66
C ASP A 25 -16.50 -1.78 -29.17
N LYS A 26 -15.83 -0.84 -28.50
CA LYS A 26 -15.87 -0.66 -27.03
C LYS A 26 -15.34 -1.87 -26.25
N GLY A 27 -14.55 -2.76 -26.85
CA GLY A 27 -13.84 -3.84 -26.15
C GLY A 27 -14.76 -4.89 -25.52
N GLN A 28 -15.91 -5.16 -26.11
CA GLN A 28 -16.92 -6.08 -25.54
C GLN A 28 -16.46 -7.55 -25.52
N MET A 29 -15.45 -7.91 -26.32
CA MET A 29 -14.81 -9.23 -26.32
C MET A 29 -13.64 -9.38 -25.34
N LEU A 30 -13.31 -8.32 -24.58
CA LEU A 30 -12.33 -8.44 -23.49
C LEU A 30 -13.03 -9.10 -22.28
N SER A 31 -12.51 -10.24 -21.84
CA SER A 31 -13.02 -10.98 -20.68
C SER A 31 -13.07 -10.08 -19.45
N GLY A 32 -14.27 -9.77 -18.94
CA GLY A 32 -14.47 -8.96 -17.74
C GLY A 32 -15.68 -8.01 -17.75
N ARG A 33 -16.35 -7.80 -18.89
CA ARG A 33 -17.47 -6.85 -18.98
C ARG A 33 -18.83 -7.49 -18.65
N SER A 34 -19.25 -7.38 -17.39
CA SER A 34 -20.66 -7.54 -17.02
C SER A 34 -21.45 -6.32 -17.51
N ALA A 35 -22.55 -6.56 -18.24
CA ALA A 35 -23.41 -5.53 -18.86
C ALA A 35 -24.04 -4.53 -17.86
N ASN A 36 -23.90 -4.75 -16.54
CA ASN A 36 -24.40 -3.85 -15.51
C ASN A 36 -23.32 -3.02 -14.79
N ALA A 37 -22.05 -3.12 -15.21
CA ALA A 37 -21.02 -2.20 -14.78
C ALA A 37 -20.78 -1.16 -15.88
N LEU A 38 -21.74 -0.24 -16.04
CA LEU A 38 -21.39 1.10 -16.50
C LEU A 38 -20.49 1.71 -15.40
N GLN A 39 -19.20 1.34 -15.40
CA GLN A 39 -18.18 2.23 -14.86
C GLN A 39 -18.47 3.58 -15.50
N LYS A 40 -18.80 4.59 -14.67
CA LYS A 40 -18.80 5.99 -15.11
C LYS A 40 -17.59 6.15 -16.02
N ASN A 41 -17.81 6.53 -17.27
CA ASN A 41 -16.72 6.80 -18.21
C ASN A 41 -15.86 7.89 -17.56
N LYS A 42 -14.80 7.47 -16.86
CA LYS A 42 -13.75 8.36 -16.40
C LYS A 42 -13.21 9.03 -17.66
N GLY A 43 -13.14 10.36 -17.67
CA GLY A 43 -12.48 11.06 -18.77
C GLY A 43 -11.03 10.62 -18.87
N ASP A 44 -10.42 10.71 -20.06
CA ASP A 44 -9.05 10.25 -20.30
C ASP A 44 -8.03 10.82 -19.28
N ALA A 45 -8.23 12.06 -18.84
CA ALA A 45 -7.41 12.70 -17.82
C ALA A 45 -7.51 12.03 -16.43
N GLU A 46 -8.69 11.54 -16.06
CA GLU A 46 -8.90 10.83 -14.79
C GLU A 46 -8.26 9.43 -14.85
N TRP A 47 -8.32 8.77 -16.01
CA TRP A 47 -7.61 7.51 -16.26
C TRP A 47 -6.09 7.65 -16.17
N VAL A 48 -5.53 8.68 -16.81
CA VAL A 48 -4.10 8.98 -16.76
C VAL A 48 -3.65 9.24 -15.32
N ASN A 49 -4.43 10.00 -14.54
CA ASN A 49 -4.12 10.25 -13.14
C ASN A 49 -4.15 8.99 -12.27
N ASP A 50 -5.15 8.12 -12.45
CA ASP A 50 -5.21 6.84 -11.73
C ASP A 50 -4.01 5.94 -12.07
N PHE A 51 -3.62 5.90 -13.35
CA PHE A 51 -2.47 5.13 -13.82
C PHE A 51 -1.15 5.64 -13.25
N ILE A 52 -0.92 6.96 -13.29
CA ILE A 52 0.27 7.59 -12.71
C ILE A 52 0.31 7.35 -11.19
N GLY A 53 -0.83 7.49 -10.50
CA GLY A 53 -0.94 7.16 -9.09
C GLY A 53 -0.60 5.71 -8.79
N ALA A 54 -1.01 4.77 -9.64
CA ALA A 54 -0.66 3.35 -9.48
C ALA A 54 0.84 3.09 -9.63
N ILE A 55 1.49 3.74 -10.60
CA ILE A 55 2.95 3.66 -10.76
C ILE A 55 3.65 4.15 -9.50
N PHE A 56 3.27 5.30 -8.95
CA PHE A 56 3.94 5.86 -7.77
C PHE A 56 3.62 5.09 -6.49
N ALA A 57 2.39 4.62 -6.33
CA ALA A 57 2.02 3.77 -5.20
C ALA A 57 2.88 2.50 -5.16
N PHE A 58 3.24 1.95 -6.32
CA PHE A 58 4.18 0.84 -6.43
C PHE A 58 5.64 1.28 -6.26
N ALA A 59 6.08 2.34 -6.94
CA ALA A 59 7.48 2.73 -7.02
C ALA A 59 8.04 3.30 -5.71
N VAL A 60 7.26 4.09 -4.97
CA VAL A 60 7.70 4.73 -3.71
C VAL A 60 8.18 3.71 -2.66
N PRO A 61 7.41 2.65 -2.34
CA PRO A 61 7.88 1.57 -1.48
C PRO A 61 9.14 0.88 -1.98
N GLN A 62 9.28 0.67 -3.29
CA GLN A 62 10.48 0.05 -3.86
C GLN A 62 11.70 0.97 -3.73
N ALA A 63 11.53 2.27 -3.89
CA ALA A 63 12.59 3.26 -3.70
C ALA A 63 13.10 3.29 -2.24
N TRP A 64 12.21 3.17 -1.26
CA TRP A 64 12.63 3.01 0.14
C TRP A 64 13.46 1.74 0.32
N ARG A 65 12.98 0.59 -0.17
CA ARG A 65 13.71 -0.69 -0.07
C ARG A 65 15.07 -0.63 -0.74
N ALA A 66 15.15 -0.12 -1.96
CA ALA A 66 16.39 0.01 -2.73
C ALA A 66 17.41 0.93 -2.06
N SER A 67 16.94 1.93 -1.30
CA SER A 67 17.79 2.84 -0.56
C SER A 67 18.12 2.39 0.88
N GLY A 68 17.81 1.13 1.22
CA GLY A 68 18.06 0.59 2.56
C GLY A 68 17.11 1.11 3.64
N ARG A 69 16.04 1.82 3.24
CA ARG A 69 15.03 2.37 4.14
C ARG A 69 13.91 1.35 4.28
N GLN A 70 13.96 0.61 5.37
CA GLN A 70 13.02 -0.48 5.63
C GLN A 70 11.68 0.07 6.15
N ALA A 71 10.89 0.68 5.25
CA ALA A 71 9.56 1.15 5.58
C ALA A 71 8.61 -0.04 5.85
N PHE A 72 7.79 0.09 6.88
CA PHE A 72 6.83 -0.92 7.33
C PHE A 72 5.55 -0.24 7.87
N VAL A 73 4.43 -0.96 7.87
CA VAL A 73 3.15 -0.54 8.44
C VAL A 73 3.08 -1.08 9.85
N LEU A 74 2.95 -0.18 10.82
CA LEU A 74 2.73 -0.50 12.22
C LEU A 74 1.23 -0.49 12.51
N ASP A 75 0.69 -1.61 12.98
CA ASP A 75 -0.66 -1.66 13.55
C ASP A 75 -0.62 -1.10 14.98
N SER A 76 -1.41 -0.06 15.23
CA SER A 76 -1.46 0.59 16.55
C SER A 76 -2.30 -0.15 17.58
N GLY A 77 -3.08 -1.15 17.14
CA GLY A 77 -4.08 -1.83 17.97
C GLY A 77 -5.28 -0.95 18.37
N ALA A 78 -5.30 0.34 18.02
CA ALA A 78 -6.33 1.30 18.43
C ALA A 78 -7.34 1.58 17.31
N ALA A 79 -8.56 1.91 17.72
CA ALA A 79 -9.62 2.37 16.81
C ALA A 79 -9.42 3.85 16.44
N CYS A 80 -9.90 4.23 15.25
CA CYS A 80 -9.67 5.57 14.69
C CYS A 80 -10.26 6.74 15.50
N ASP A 81 -11.25 6.45 16.35
CA ASP A 81 -11.97 7.39 17.20
C ASP A 81 -11.38 7.50 18.62
N LYS A 82 -10.38 6.67 18.94
CA LYS A 82 -9.71 6.69 20.24
C LYS A 82 -8.43 7.52 20.18
N GLU A 83 -8.06 8.06 21.34
CA GLU A 83 -6.73 8.61 21.49
C GLU A 83 -5.70 7.52 21.28
N LEU A 84 -4.59 7.92 20.64
CA LEU A 84 -3.45 7.06 20.41
C LEU A 84 -2.94 6.52 21.74
N PRO A 85 -2.67 5.20 21.85
CA PRO A 85 -2.02 4.67 23.03
C PRO A 85 -0.74 5.45 23.29
N SER A 86 -0.50 5.85 24.54
CA SER A 86 0.70 6.57 24.96
C SER A 86 2.00 5.74 24.83
N ASN A 87 1.87 4.50 24.34
CA ASN A 87 2.94 3.53 24.11
C ASN A 87 3.83 3.90 22.91
N THR A 88 4.72 4.85 23.18
CA THR A 88 6.15 5.01 22.85
C THR A 88 6.87 4.33 21.66
N PHE A 89 6.22 3.74 20.66
CA PHE A 89 6.96 3.34 19.45
C PHE A 89 7.19 4.48 18.45
N ILE A 90 6.44 5.57 18.56
CA ILE A 90 6.52 6.73 17.67
C ILE A 90 6.32 8.04 18.44
N THR A 91 6.92 9.13 17.95
CA THR A 91 6.64 10.48 18.47
C THR A 91 5.28 10.99 17.99
N PRO A 92 4.64 11.95 18.68
CA PRO A 92 3.45 12.64 18.19
C PRO A 92 3.64 13.27 16.79
N HIS A 93 4.85 13.77 16.52
CA HIS A 93 5.21 14.32 15.22
C HIS A 93 5.24 13.24 14.12
N THR A 94 5.84 12.08 14.39
CA THR A 94 5.81 10.92 13.49
C THR A 94 4.37 10.46 13.25
N ALA A 95 3.56 10.35 14.30
CA ALA A 95 2.17 9.91 14.23
C ALA A 95 1.32 10.83 13.33
N LYS A 96 1.47 12.16 13.47
CA LYS A 96 0.72 13.14 12.66
C LYS A 96 0.95 12.96 11.16
N ARG A 97 2.18 12.64 10.75
CA ARG A 97 2.59 12.55 9.34
C ARG A 97 2.36 11.18 8.70
N SER A 98 2.39 10.12 9.50
CA SER A 98 2.37 8.73 9.01
C SER A 98 1.06 7.98 9.22
N ARG A 99 0.06 8.61 9.84
CA ARG A 99 -1.20 7.95 10.18
C ARG A 99 -2.07 7.64 8.96
N ALA A 100 -2.73 6.50 9.02
CA ALA A 100 -3.86 6.15 8.18
C ALA A 100 -4.94 5.46 9.01
N CYS A 101 -6.21 5.80 8.77
CA CYS A 101 -7.36 5.10 9.34
C CYS A 101 -7.94 4.18 8.26
N ILE A 102 -7.80 2.87 8.43
CA ILE A 102 -8.30 1.87 7.47
C ILE A 102 -9.16 0.86 8.24
N ASP A 103 -10.36 0.58 7.74
CA ASP A 103 -11.31 -0.36 8.37
C ASP A 103 -11.56 -0.07 9.87
N GLY A 104 -11.58 1.21 10.27
CA GLY A 104 -11.81 1.63 11.65
C GLY A 104 -10.60 1.46 12.59
N LYS A 105 -9.44 1.04 12.07
CA LYS A 105 -8.19 0.88 12.84
C LYS A 105 -7.11 1.88 12.41
N PHE A 106 -6.31 2.31 13.38
CA PHE A 106 -5.16 3.17 13.16
C PHE A 106 -3.93 2.38 12.76
N TYR A 107 -3.26 2.85 11.71
CA TYR A 107 -2.00 2.33 11.23
C TYR A 107 -1.01 3.46 10.99
N PHE A 108 0.28 3.14 11.09
CA PHE A 108 1.37 4.08 10.84
C PHE A 108 2.35 3.56 9.79
N LEU A 109 2.70 4.40 8.82
CA LEU A 109 3.76 4.12 7.86
C LEU A 109 5.11 4.66 8.36
N VAL A 110 5.97 3.77 8.84
CA VAL A 110 7.19 4.12 9.59
C VAL A 110 8.41 3.32 9.15
N MET A 111 9.58 3.67 9.65
CA MET A 111 10.83 2.93 9.46
C MET A 111 11.69 3.00 10.73
N PRO A 112 12.66 2.08 10.91
CA PRO A 112 13.68 2.21 11.95
C PRO A 112 14.44 3.54 11.80
N PRO A 113 14.85 4.18 12.91
CA PRO A 113 15.74 5.33 12.84
C PRO A 113 17.12 4.91 12.32
N SER A 114 17.92 5.88 11.86
CA SER A 114 19.33 5.64 11.49
C SER A 114 20.25 5.44 12.69
N GLU A 115 19.75 5.76 13.89
CA GLU A 115 20.44 5.52 15.16
C GLU A 115 20.31 4.04 15.57
N PRO A 116 21.13 3.56 16.53
CA PRO A 116 20.98 2.22 17.09
C PRO A 116 19.53 1.94 17.54
N SER A 117 19.11 0.68 17.55
CA SER A 117 17.74 0.32 17.96
C SER A 117 17.41 0.68 19.40
N GLU A 118 18.42 0.99 20.21
CA GLU A 118 18.29 1.28 21.61
C GLU A 118 19.27 2.38 22.05
N LYS A 119 18.82 3.23 22.97
CA LYS A 119 19.64 4.26 23.61
C LYS A 119 19.77 3.94 25.10
N CYS A 120 21.00 3.69 25.53
CA CYS A 120 21.33 3.48 26.94
C CYS A 120 21.74 4.80 27.60
N VAL A 121 21.10 5.12 28.72
CA VAL A 121 21.47 6.24 29.56
C VAL A 121 22.21 5.68 30.77
N GLN A 122 23.47 6.06 30.88
CA GLN A 122 24.27 5.83 32.08
C GLN A 122 23.60 6.57 33.23
N ARG A 123 23.08 5.83 34.22
CA ARG A 123 22.68 6.45 35.47
C ARG A 123 23.97 6.93 36.13
N GLY A 124 24.18 8.24 36.19
CA GLY A 124 25.39 8.91 36.68
C GLY A 124 25.75 8.69 38.16
N GLY A 125 25.48 7.50 38.72
CA GLY A 125 25.84 7.10 40.08
C GLY A 125 27.19 6.41 40.21
N GLY A 126 27.86 6.07 39.10
CA GLY A 126 29.12 5.31 39.10
C GLY A 126 28.99 3.95 39.79
N CYS A 127 30.09 3.19 39.83
CA CYS A 127 30.16 2.00 40.66
C CYS A 127 30.42 2.42 42.12
N LYS A 128 29.51 2.07 43.02
CA LYS A 128 29.75 2.20 44.47
C LYS A 128 30.34 0.89 44.99
N LYS A 129 30.89 0.90 46.22
CA LYS A 129 31.43 -0.31 46.89
C LYS A 129 30.43 -1.47 47.00
N THR A 130 29.13 -1.19 46.85
CA THR A 130 28.02 -2.16 46.90
C THR A 130 27.55 -2.65 45.53
N GLY A 131 28.16 -2.20 44.43
CA GLY A 131 27.81 -2.58 43.06
C GLY A 131 27.63 -1.40 42.11
N CYS A 132 27.60 -1.71 40.81
CA CYS A 132 27.29 -0.74 39.76
C CYS A 132 25.78 -0.74 39.49
N LEU A 133 25.19 0.45 39.30
CA LEU A 133 23.84 0.55 38.78
C LEU A 133 23.86 0.14 37.29
N PRO A 134 22.99 -0.78 36.84
CA PRO A 134 22.93 -1.13 35.43
C PRO A 134 22.44 0.08 34.62
N ASP A 135 22.90 0.16 33.38
CA ASP A 135 22.41 1.13 32.41
C ASP A 135 20.91 0.92 32.18
N VAL A 136 20.17 2.03 32.03
CA VAL A 136 18.78 1.97 31.60
C VAL A 136 18.76 2.22 30.11
N CYS A 137 18.35 1.21 29.37
CA CYS A 137 18.28 1.27 27.93
C CYS A 137 16.81 1.35 27.48
N HIS A 138 16.56 2.20 26.48
CA HIS A 138 15.25 2.46 25.94
C HIS A 138 15.27 2.25 24.43
N ALA A 139 14.30 1.49 23.91
CA ALA A 139 14.14 1.31 22.48
C ALA A 139 13.94 2.68 21.80
N ASN A 140 14.69 2.91 20.73
CA ASN A 140 14.51 4.09 19.92
C ASN A 140 13.19 4.01 19.14
N GLN A 141 12.56 5.16 18.98
CA GLN A 141 11.25 5.25 18.35
C GLN A 141 11.39 5.19 16.82
N PHE A 142 10.38 4.61 16.16
CA PHE A 142 10.29 4.63 14.71
C PHE A 142 10.05 6.05 14.19
N VAL A 143 10.57 6.29 12.99
CA VAL A 143 10.51 7.57 12.30
C VAL A 143 9.76 7.42 10.98
N THR A 144 9.38 8.52 10.37
CA THR A 144 8.75 8.49 9.05
C THR A 144 9.78 8.20 7.96
N PRO A 145 9.45 7.42 6.92
CA PRO A 145 10.27 7.35 5.73
C PRO A 145 10.41 8.72 5.05
N PRO A 146 11.53 8.98 4.35
CA PRO A 146 11.73 10.24 3.64
C PRO A 146 10.75 10.35 2.48
N GLY A 147 10.36 11.59 2.19
CA GLY A 147 9.37 11.89 1.15
C GLY A 147 7.92 11.62 1.58
N ILE A 148 7.65 11.19 2.83
CA ILE A 148 6.28 10.98 3.30
C ILE A 148 5.41 12.24 3.20
N ASP A 149 6.03 13.41 3.36
CA ASP A 149 5.36 14.72 3.33
C ASP A 149 4.84 15.09 1.93
N ALA A 150 5.29 14.38 0.88
CA ALA A 150 4.75 14.53 -0.48
C ALA A 150 3.57 13.59 -0.76
N LEU A 151 3.29 12.62 0.12
CA LEU A 151 2.21 11.64 -0.04
C LEU A 151 0.89 12.17 0.54
N THR A 152 0.49 13.36 0.11
CA THR A 152 -0.67 14.08 0.64
C THR A 152 -1.91 13.92 -0.21
N GLY A 153 -1.77 13.42 -1.44
CA GLY A 153 -2.84 13.44 -2.44
C GLY A 153 -3.19 14.85 -2.94
N LYS A 154 -2.35 15.84 -2.63
CA LYS A 154 -2.49 17.23 -3.09
C LYS A 154 -1.43 17.54 -4.14
N ASP A 155 -1.71 18.57 -4.93
CA ASP A 155 -0.76 19.19 -5.86
C ASP A 155 -0.22 18.27 -6.97
N ALA A 156 -0.92 17.15 -7.27
CA ALA A 156 -0.53 16.15 -8.28
C ALA A 156 0.82 15.46 -8.05
N ASP A 157 1.49 15.74 -6.93
CA ASP A 157 2.73 15.09 -6.55
C ASP A 157 2.52 13.58 -6.41
N PHE A 158 3.45 12.81 -6.97
CA PHE A 158 3.41 11.35 -6.99
C PHE A 158 2.06 10.77 -7.45
N GLY A 159 1.37 11.42 -8.39
CA GLY A 159 0.11 10.91 -8.93
C GLY A 159 -1.04 10.89 -7.91
N ASN A 160 -1.08 11.86 -6.99
CA ASN A 160 -2.06 11.96 -5.92
C ASN A 160 -2.05 10.77 -4.93
N VAL A 161 -0.92 10.08 -4.81
CA VAL A 161 -0.77 8.99 -3.83
C VAL A 161 -0.79 9.56 -2.42
N THR A 162 -1.54 8.90 -1.54
CA THR A 162 -1.60 9.21 -0.11
C THR A 162 -0.94 8.13 0.73
N VAL A 163 -0.54 8.47 1.97
CA VAL A 163 -0.14 7.49 2.98
C VAL A 163 -1.21 6.40 3.15
N ALA A 164 -2.49 6.79 3.15
CA ALA A 164 -3.61 5.85 3.28
C ALA A 164 -3.68 4.84 2.12
N MET A 165 -3.37 5.25 0.89
CA MET A 165 -3.34 4.34 -0.26
C MET A 165 -2.22 3.30 -0.14
N ILE A 166 -1.03 3.72 0.28
CA ILE A 166 0.10 2.81 0.54
C ILE A 166 -0.28 1.80 1.64
N VAL A 167 -0.77 2.28 2.78
CA VAL A 167 -1.15 1.42 3.91
C VAL A 167 -2.28 0.46 3.52
N SER A 168 -3.32 0.95 2.84
CA SER A 168 -4.43 0.12 2.36
C SER A 168 -3.96 -0.97 1.39
N GLY A 169 -3.08 -0.61 0.45
CA GLY A 169 -2.44 -1.54 -0.48
C GLY A 169 -1.71 -2.65 0.25
N SER A 170 -0.87 -2.30 1.24
CA SER A 170 -0.11 -3.24 2.05
C SER A 170 -0.98 -4.17 2.89
N LEU A 171 -2.03 -3.63 3.52
CA LEU A 171 -2.97 -4.43 4.30
C LEU A 171 -3.69 -5.46 3.43
N LYS A 172 -4.07 -5.07 2.21
CA LYS A 172 -4.70 -5.99 1.26
C LYS A 172 -3.71 -7.04 0.77
N THR A 173 -2.44 -6.70 0.49
CA THR A 173 -1.40 -7.70 0.21
C THR A 173 -1.24 -8.69 1.37
N PHE A 174 -1.17 -8.18 2.60
CA PHE A 174 -1.02 -8.99 3.81
C PHE A 174 -2.19 -9.95 4.00
N LYS A 175 -3.44 -9.47 3.82
CA LYS A 175 -4.65 -10.30 3.88
C LYS A 175 -4.66 -11.35 2.76
N ALA A 176 -4.33 -10.97 1.52
CA ALA A 176 -4.25 -11.89 0.38
C ALA A 176 -3.17 -12.98 0.58
N ASN A 177 -2.08 -12.67 1.28
CA ASN A 177 -1.04 -13.62 1.64
C ASN A 177 -1.34 -14.40 2.94
N GLY A 178 -2.62 -14.54 3.32
CA GLY A 178 -3.02 -15.34 4.49
C GLY A 178 -2.57 -14.73 5.82
N ASN A 179 -2.59 -13.39 5.93
CA ASN A 179 -2.15 -12.64 7.10
C ASN A 179 -0.68 -12.87 7.47
N LYS A 180 0.20 -12.94 6.46
CA LYS A 180 1.63 -13.13 6.65
C LYS A 180 2.42 -12.05 5.93
N ASN A 181 3.44 -11.54 6.62
CA ASN A 181 4.53 -10.83 5.97
C ASN A 181 5.30 -11.80 5.09
N GLY A 182 5.67 -11.37 3.89
CA GLY A 182 5.97 -12.34 2.85
C GLY A 182 4.94 -12.23 1.74
N GLY A 183 5.21 -12.87 0.62
CA GLY A 183 4.33 -12.87 -0.54
C GLY A 183 5.15 -12.67 -1.81
N GLY A 184 5.03 -13.59 -2.75
CA GLY A 184 5.49 -13.32 -4.11
C GLY A 184 4.74 -12.11 -4.67
N LEU A 185 5.27 -11.51 -5.73
CA LEU A 185 4.45 -10.62 -6.55
C LEU A 185 3.18 -11.41 -6.91
N LEU A 186 1.99 -10.89 -6.56
CA LEU A 186 0.75 -11.44 -7.10
C LEU A 186 0.92 -11.56 -8.61
N LYS A 187 0.57 -12.69 -9.19
CA LYS A 187 0.75 -12.87 -10.62
C LYS A 187 -0.20 -11.93 -11.36
N VAL A 188 0.19 -11.46 -12.54
CA VAL A 188 -0.54 -10.39 -13.28
C VAL A 188 -1.87 -10.89 -13.85
N ASP A 189 -2.02 -12.20 -13.96
CA ASP A 189 -3.20 -12.96 -14.37
C ASP A 189 -4.32 -13.04 -13.29
N ASP A 190 -4.03 -12.72 -12.03
CA ASP A 190 -5.01 -12.74 -10.93
C ASP A 190 -5.73 -11.38 -10.72
N VAL A 191 -5.51 -10.40 -11.61
CA VAL A 191 -5.77 -8.98 -11.34
C VAL A 191 -7.03 -8.49 -12.04
N GLY A 192 -8.09 -8.22 -11.27
CA GLY A 192 -9.40 -7.84 -11.81
C GLY A 192 -9.53 -6.37 -12.24
N SER A 193 -8.62 -5.48 -11.82
CA SER A 193 -8.62 -4.07 -12.21
C SER A 193 -7.27 -3.37 -11.93
N VAL A 194 -7.04 -2.18 -12.52
CA VAL A 194 -5.89 -1.32 -12.15
C VAL A 194 -5.91 -0.95 -10.67
N THR A 195 -7.10 -0.96 -10.05
CA THR A 195 -7.28 -0.76 -8.62
C THR A 195 -6.66 -1.88 -7.78
N ASP A 196 -6.53 -3.05 -8.38
CA ASP A 196 -5.97 -4.27 -7.80
C ASP A 196 -4.42 -4.28 -7.93
N LEU A 197 -3.86 -3.46 -8.84
CA LEU A 197 -2.42 -3.17 -8.92
C LEU A 197 -1.93 -2.38 -7.69
N PHE A 198 -2.79 -1.54 -7.10
CA PHE A 198 -2.50 -0.83 -5.84
C PHE A 198 -2.26 -1.80 -4.66
N LEU A 199 -2.59 -3.09 -4.79
CA LEU A 199 -2.47 -4.09 -3.72
C LEU A 199 -1.10 -4.75 -3.65
N ARG A 200 -0.08 -4.17 -4.29
CA ARG A 200 1.28 -4.75 -4.40
C ARG A 200 2.33 -3.97 -3.61
N VAL A 201 1.88 -3.13 -2.70
CA VAL A 201 2.75 -2.30 -1.86
C VAL A 201 3.28 -3.15 -0.73
N PHE A 202 4.43 -3.78 -0.95
CA PHE A 202 5.07 -4.64 0.04
C PHE A 202 5.77 -3.80 1.11
N VAL A 203 4.97 -3.24 2.00
CA VAL A 203 5.39 -2.63 3.25
C VAL A 203 5.04 -3.65 4.35
N ARG A 204 6.06 -4.16 5.04
CA ARG A 204 5.95 -5.23 6.05
C ARG A 204 4.93 -4.79 7.12
N LEU A 205 3.99 -5.63 7.54
CA LEU A 205 3.07 -5.31 8.64
C LEU A 205 3.70 -5.78 9.97
N CYS A 206 4.12 -4.85 10.82
CA CYS A 206 4.58 -5.20 12.17
C CYS A 206 3.41 -5.07 13.14
N LEU A 207 3.02 -6.18 13.77
CA LEU A 207 2.08 -6.19 14.89
C LEU A 207 2.82 -5.84 16.18
N GLU A 208 2.22 -5.03 17.05
CA GLU A 208 2.78 -4.59 18.33
C GLU A 208 3.17 -5.75 19.29
N ARG A 209 2.73 -6.98 19.02
CA ARG A 209 2.98 -8.19 19.82
C ARG A 209 3.89 -9.23 19.16
N SER A 210 4.55 -8.93 18.03
CA SER A 210 5.48 -9.88 17.39
C SER A 210 6.67 -9.13 16.79
N PRO A 211 7.91 -9.44 17.18
CA PRO A 211 9.08 -8.75 16.65
C PRO A 211 9.21 -8.98 15.15
N CYS A 212 9.52 -7.92 14.41
CA CYS A 212 9.88 -7.97 13.01
C CYS A 212 11.32 -8.49 12.88
N GLY A 213 11.49 -9.80 13.05
CA GLY A 213 12.67 -10.56 12.60
C GLY A 213 12.54 -10.87 11.12
#